data_AF-A0A0U3A0U0-F1
#
_entry.id   AF-A0A0U3A0U0-F1
#
_cell.length_a   1.000
_cell.length_b   1.000
_cell.length_c   1.000
_cell.angle_alpha   90.00
_cell.angle_beta   90.00
_cell.angle_gamma   90.00
#
_symmetry.space_group_name_H-M   'P 1'
#
loop_
_entity.id
_entity.type
_entity.pdbx_description
1 polymer ?
#
loop_
_entity_poly.entity_id
_entity_poly.type
_entity_poly.pdbx_seq_one_letter_code
_entity_poly.pdbx_strand_id
1 'polypeptide(L)'
;MTRDVTIGYDQPLYILPFDHRHSYGSEVFGFHEPMNADQIAVVAASKQIIYEGSKEAIAQGMPREKSGILVDEEFGAEVLRDAKANGYITCMPVEKSGQHEFDFEYGDQFREH
;
A
#
# COMPACT_ATOMS: atom_id res chain seq x y z
N MET A 1 -3.41 5.59 -37.55
CA MET A 1 -4.48 4.90 -36.82
C MET A 1 -4.15 4.99 -35.33
N THR A 2 -4.68 6.00 -34.64
CA THR A 2 -4.68 6.03 -33.17
C THR A 2 -5.68 4.98 -32.71
N ARG A 3 -5.23 3.97 -31.96
CA ARG A 3 -6.16 3.06 -31.28
C ARG A 3 -6.94 3.88 -30.26
N ASP A 4 -8.26 3.93 -30.40
CA ASP A 4 -9.15 4.34 -29.32
C ASP A 4 -9.01 3.31 -28.19
N VAL A 5 -8.12 3.61 -27.24
CA VAL A 5 -8.01 2.85 -26.00
C VAL A 5 -9.07 3.41 -25.07
N THR A 6 -10.08 2.60 -24.72
CA THR A 6 -10.97 2.91 -23.61
C THR A 6 -10.16 2.79 -22.32
N ILE A 7 -9.78 3.92 -21.74
CA ILE A 7 -9.06 3.96 -20.47
C ILE A 7 -10.08 3.75 -19.34
N GLY A 8 -9.78 2.86 -18.39
CA GLY A 8 -10.67 2.55 -17.26
C GLY A 8 -10.74 3.65 -16.17
N TYR A 9 -9.77 4.56 -16.16
CA TYR A 9 -9.70 5.71 -15.26
C TYR A 9 -9.05 6.90 -15.99
N ASP A 10 -9.74 8.03 -16.08
CA ASP A 10 -9.35 9.17 -16.93
C ASP A 10 -8.99 10.44 -16.15
N GLN A 11 -8.98 10.37 -14.81
CA GLN A 11 -8.63 11.48 -13.94
C GLN A 11 -7.14 11.40 -13.51
N PRO A 12 -6.50 12.52 -13.14
CA PRO A 12 -5.19 12.46 -12.49
C PRO A 12 -5.28 11.69 -11.16
N LEU A 13 -4.35 10.76 -10.94
CA LEU A 13 -4.22 10.00 -9.70
C LEU A 13 -2.79 10.14 -9.15
N TYR A 14 -2.68 10.71 -7.95
CA TYR A 14 -1.44 10.83 -7.19
C TYR A 14 -1.43 9.77 -6.10
N ILE A 15 -0.46 8.87 -6.15
CA ILE A 15 -0.34 7.76 -5.20
C ILE A 15 0.81 8.04 -4.24
N LEU A 16 0.58 7.87 -2.94
CA LEU A 16 1.63 7.77 -1.94
C LEU A 16 1.97 6.29 -1.72
N PRO A 17 3.08 5.78 -2.28
CA PRO A 17 3.51 4.40 -2.09
C PRO A 17 4.31 4.21 -0.79
N PHE A 18 3.95 3.19 -0.02
CA PHE A 18 4.66 2.74 1.19
C PHE A 18 4.42 1.25 1.45
N ASP A 19 4.33 0.49 0.37
CA ASP A 19 4.08 -0.95 0.28
C ASP A 19 5.32 -1.84 0.50
N HIS A 20 6.48 -1.23 0.71
CA HIS A 20 7.72 -1.98 0.91
C HIS A 20 7.63 -2.87 2.15
N ARG A 21 7.95 -4.17 1.99
CA ARG A 21 7.95 -5.17 3.06
C ARG A 21 9.38 -5.51 3.47
N HIS A 22 10.05 -6.38 2.70
CA HIS A 22 11.38 -6.90 3.03
C HIS A 22 12.42 -5.79 3.26
N SER A 23 12.57 -4.88 2.30
CA SER A 23 13.52 -3.77 2.39
C SER A 23 13.15 -2.79 3.50
N TYR A 24 11.85 -2.59 3.77
CA TYR A 24 11.42 -1.71 4.85
C TYR A 24 11.79 -2.27 6.22
N GLY A 25 11.52 -3.56 6.47
CA GLY A 25 11.91 -4.23 7.71
C GLY A 25 13.43 -4.25 7.92
N SER A 26 14.19 -4.61 6.88
CA SER A 26 15.64 -4.77 6.97
C SER A 26 16.42 -3.44 6.96
N GLU A 27 16.11 -2.51 6.05
CA GLU A 27 16.88 -1.28 5.89
C GLU A 27 16.49 -0.18 6.89
N VAL A 28 15.20 -0.12 7.29
CA VAL A 28 14.70 0.91 8.22
C VAL A 28 14.78 0.44 9.67
N PHE A 29 14.38 -0.80 9.95
CA PHE A 29 14.30 -1.32 11.32
C PHE A 29 15.45 -2.26 11.69
N GLY A 30 16.26 -2.70 10.73
CA GLY A 30 17.31 -3.69 10.99
C GLY A 30 16.78 -5.06 11.40
N PHE A 31 15.53 -5.38 11.05
CA PHE A 31 14.91 -6.66 11.36
C PHE A 31 15.25 -7.70 10.30
N HIS A 32 15.32 -8.96 10.74
CA HIS A 32 15.53 -10.11 9.87
C HIS A 32 14.28 -10.97 9.83
N GLU A 33 13.97 -11.51 8.66
CA GLU A 33 12.86 -12.45 8.50
C GLU A 33 13.24 -13.86 9.00
N PRO A 34 12.29 -14.62 9.58
CA PRO A 34 10.92 -14.19 9.88
C PRO A 34 10.87 -13.23 11.07
N MET A 35 10.09 -12.15 10.94
CA MET A 35 9.85 -11.21 12.04
C MET A 35 8.93 -11.83 13.11
N ASN A 36 9.19 -11.53 14.38
CA ASN A 36 8.28 -11.88 15.46
C ASN A 36 7.09 -10.89 15.55
N ALA A 37 6.09 -11.20 16.36
CA ALA A 37 4.87 -10.40 16.47
C ALA A 37 5.13 -8.95 16.89
N ASP A 38 6.08 -8.71 17.80
CA ASP A 38 6.42 -7.37 18.26
C ASP A 38 7.10 -6.55 17.15
N GLN A 39 7.97 -7.19 16.36
CA GLN A 39 8.62 -6.57 15.20
C GLN A 39 7.59 -6.21 14.12
N ILE A 40 6.67 -7.12 13.81
CA ILE A 40 5.56 -6.87 12.88
C ILE A 40 4.72 -5.67 13.35
N ALA A 41 4.39 -5.63 14.64
CA ALA A 41 3.62 -4.52 15.23
C ALA A 41 4.34 -3.17 15.11
N VAL A 42 5.67 -3.14 15.28
CA VAL A 42 6.48 -1.92 15.09
C VAL A 42 6.43 -1.44 13.63
N VAL A 43 6.59 -2.36 12.66
CA VAL A 43 6.54 -2.01 11.23
C VAL A 43 5.14 -1.48 10.86
N ALA A 44 4.08 -2.17 11.29
CA ALA A 44 2.70 -1.76 11.06
C ALA A 44 2.39 -0.38 11.68
N ALA A 45 2.83 -0.13 12.92
CA ALA A 45 2.67 1.17 13.57
C ALA A 45 3.39 2.29 12.81
N SER A 46 4.55 2.01 12.20
CA SER A 46 5.25 3.00 11.38
C SER A 46 4.47 3.34 10.10
N LYS A 47 3.86 2.35 9.44
CA LYS A 47 2.98 2.61 8.28
C LYS A 47 1.72 3.36 8.64
N GLN A 48 1.18 3.14 9.84
CA GLN A 48 0.08 3.94 10.37
C GLN A 48 0.46 5.43 10.43
N ILE A 49 1.68 5.78 10.85
CA ILE A 49 2.14 7.18 10.90
C ILE A 49 2.15 7.82 9.49
N ILE A 50 2.61 7.08 8.48
CA ILE A 50 2.58 7.55 7.08
C ILE A 50 1.13 7.82 6.64
N TYR A 51 0.21 6.92 6.97
CA TYR A 51 -1.20 7.08 6.66
C TYR A 51 -1.86 8.26 7.40
N GLU A 52 -1.56 8.47 8.68
CA GLU A 52 -2.00 9.67 9.42
C GLU A 52 -1.51 10.96 8.75
N GLY A 53 -0.26 10.98 8.28
CA GLY A 53 0.27 12.09 7.49
C GLY A 53 -0.50 12.33 6.19
N SER A 54 -0.92 11.26 5.50
CA SER A 54 -1.78 11.37 4.31
C SER A 54 -3.15 11.95 4.65
N LYS A 55 -3.78 11.52 5.74
CA LYS A 55 -5.07 12.06 6.19
C LYS A 55 -4.95 13.55 6.52
N GLU A 56 -3.88 13.93 7.19
CA GLU A 56 -3.60 15.33 7.53
C GLU A 56 -3.40 16.18 6.27
N ALA A 57 -2.66 15.69 5.27
CA ALA A 57 -2.50 16.40 4.00
C ALA A 57 -3.84 16.64 3.28
N ILE A 58 -4.76 15.66 3.32
CA ILE A 58 -6.13 15.81 2.80
C ILE A 58 -6.90 16.86 3.60
N ALA A 59 -6.82 16.82 4.94
CA ALA A 59 -7.46 17.80 5.80
C ALA A 59 -6.95 19.25 5.54
N GLN A 60 -5.69 19.39 5.13
CA GLN A 60 -5.08 20.67 4.75
C GLN A 60 -5.39 21.12 3.31
N GLY A 61 -6.21 20.38 2.56
CA GLY A 61 -6.72 20.79 1.25
C GLY A 61 -6.15 20.05 0.04
N MET A 62 -5.40 18.95 0.25
CA MET A 62 -5.05 18.07 -0.86
C MET A 62 -6.33 17.47 -1.48
N PRO A 63 -6.49 17.45 -2.83
CA PRO A 63 -7.68 16.92 -3.48
C PRO A 63 -7.87 15.42 -3.27
N ARG A 64 -8.72 15.05 -2.31
CA ARG A 64 -9.00 13.67 -1.90
C ARG A 64 -9.31 12.74 -3.07
N GLU A 65 -10.07 13.22 -4.04
CA GLU A 65 -10.60 12.46 -5.18
C GLU A 65 -9.51 12.08 -6.18
N LYS A 66 -8.34 12.71 -6.07
CA LYS A 66 -7.15 12.48 -6.89
C LYS A 66 -6.01 11.87 -6.07
N SER A 67 -6.24 11.56 -4.81
CA SER A 67 -5.21 11.05 -3.88
C SER A 67 -5.50 9.61 -3.51
N GLY A 68 -4.49 8.75 -3.66
CA GLY A 68 -4.55 7.36 -3.24
C GLY A 68 -3.34 6.94 -2.43
N ILE A 69 -3.49 5.83 -1.70
CA ILE A 69 -2.40 5.18 -0.97
C ILE A 69 -2.11 3.81 -1.60
N LEU A 70 -0.85 3.40 -1.61
CA LEU A 70 -0.42 2.05 -1.96
C LEU A 70 0.33 1.45 -0.78
N VAL A 71 -0.25 0.41 -0.15
CA VAL A 71 0.31 -0.27 1.02
C VAL A 71 0.02 -1.77 0.94
N ASP A 72 0.93 -2.60 1.43
CA ASP A 72 0.82 -4.06 1.47
C ASP A 72 -0.18 -4.58 2.52
N GLU A 73 -0.64 -5.82 2.32
CA GLU A 73 -1.54 -6.50 3.25
C GLU A 73 -0.84 -6.84 4.59
N GLU A 74 0.41 -7.30 4.55
CA GLU A 74 1.13 -7.86 5.71
C GLU A 74 1.23 -6.88 6.88
N PHE A 75 1.57 -5.61 6.60
CA PHE A 75 1.69 -4.56 7.61
C PHE A 75 0.60 -3.49 7.51
N GLY A 76 -0.12 -3.42 6.40
CA GLY A 76 -1.05 -2.34 6.07
C GLY A 76 -2.53 -2.72 6.10
N ALA A 77 -2.91 -3.95 6.47
CA ALA A 77 -4.31 -4.38 6.46
C ALA A 77 -5.27 -3.42 7.20
N GLU A 78 -4.91 -2.94 8.40
CA GLU A 78 -5.75 -1.98 9.12
C GLU A 78 -5.83 -0.61 8.44
N VAL A 79 -4.73 -0.15 7.85
CA VAL A 79 -4.69 1.09 7.04
C VAL A 79 -5.65 0.97 5.85
N LEU A 80 -5.62 -0.15 5.13
CA LEU A 80 -6.50 -0.40 3.98
C LEU A 80 -7.98 -0.42 4.39
N ARG A 81 -8.31 -1.07 5.52
CA ARG A 81 -9.69 -1.09 6.04
C ARG A 81 -10.18 0.29 6.43
N ASP A 82 -9.39 1.05 7.17
CA ASP A 82 -9.76 2.43 7.56
C ASP A 82 -9.88 3.34 6.33
N ALA A 83 -8.92 3.27 5.41
CA ALA A 83 -8.94 4.08 4.20
C ALA A 83 -10.17 3.79 3.32
N LYS A 84 -10.52 2.51 3.15
CA LYS A 84 -11.74 2.10 2.45
C LYS A 84 -13.00 2.59 3.17
N ALA A 85 -13.07 2.45 4.50
CA ALA A 85 -14.20 2.93 5.29
C ALA A 85 -14.39 4.45 5.20
N ASN A 86 -13.28 5.19 5.09
CA ASN A 86 -13.30 6.64 4.89
C ASN A 86 -13.46 7.05 3.42
N GLY A 87 -13.45 6.12 2.47
CA GLY A 87 -13.64 6.35 1.03
C GLY A 87 -12.43 6.98 0.34
N TYR A 88 -11.21 6.68 0.78
CA TYR A 88 -9.98 7.02 0.05
C TYR A 88 -9.71 6.00 -1.05
N ILE A 89 -9.00 6.43 -2.10
CA ILE A 89 -8.52 5.52 -3.15
C ILE A 89 -7.40 4.66 -2.54
N THR A 90 -7.52 3.35 -2.66
CA THR A 90 -6.55 2.38 -2.14
C THR A 90 -5.99 1.53 -3.27
N CYS A 91 -4.73 1.17 -3.14
CA CYS A 91 -4.03 0.20 -3.96
C CYS A 91 -3.28 -0.74 -3.03
N MET A 92 -3.12 -2.00 -3.44
CA MET A 92 -2.41 -3.02 -2.69
C MET A 92 -1.54 -3.82 -3.66
N PRO A 93 -0.25 -4.06 -3.36
CA PRO A 93 0.57 -4.99 -4.11
C PRO A 93 -0.02 -6.41 -4.01
N VAL A 94 0.21 -7.22 -5.03
CA VAL A 94 -0.24 -8.62 -5.07
C VAL A 94 0.91 -9.58 -5.28
N GLU A 95 2.11 -9.06 -5.55
CA GLU A 95 3.34 -9.81 -5.76
C GLU A 95 3.97 -10.26 -4.44
N LYS A 96 4.91 -11.20 -4.51
CA LYS A 96 5.82 -11.51 -3.41
C LYS A 96 6.93 -10.46 -3.26
N SER A 97 7.29 -10.15 -2.03
CA SER A 97 8.38 -9.20 -1.75
C SER A 97 9.77 -9.85 -1.89
N GLY A 98 10.77 -9.04 -2.25
CA GLY A 98 12.18 -9.43 -2.12
C GLY A 98 12.74 -10.38 -3.18
N GLN A 99 12.01 -10.65 -4.26
CA GLN A 99 12.44 -11.55 -5.34
C GLN A 99 12.58 -10.84 -6.70
N HIS A 100 13.35 -11.43 -7.61
CA HIS A 100 13.65 -10.86 -8.93
C HIS A 100 12.50 -11.06 -9.94
N GLU A 101 11.75 -12.15 -9.81
CA GLU A 101 10.65 -12.49 -10.72
C GLU A 101 9.30 -12.24 -10.06
N PHE A 102 8.30 -11.83 -10.85
CA PHE A 102 6.95 -11.60 -10.35
C PHE A 102 6.24 -12.94 -10.11
N ASP A 103 5.81 -13.14 -8.87
CA ASP A 103 4.84 -14.17 -8.50
C ASP A 103 3.78 -13.53 -7.61
N PHE A 104 2.53 -13.98 -7.71
CA PHE A 104 1.49 -13.58 -6.76
C PHE A 104 1.79 -14.14 -5.37
N GLU A 105 1.65 -13.32 -4.32
CA GLU A 105 1.80 -13.72 -2.91
C GLU A 105 0.88 -14.91 -2.59
N TYR A 106 -0.37 -14.83 -3.02
CA TYR A 106 -1.41 -15.84 -2.79
C TYR A 106 -1.75 -16.65 -4.05
N GLY A 107 -0.85 -16.71 -5.03
CA GLY A 107 -1.06 -17.45 -6.26
C GLY A 107 -2.36 -17.06 -6.97
N ASP A 108 -3.12 -18.05 -7.45
CA ASP A 108 -4.40 -17.82 -8.15
C ASP A 108 -5.49 -17.22 -7.24
N GLN A 109 -5.32 -17.28 -5.91
CA GLN A 109 -6.27 -16.78 -4.92
C GLN A 109 -6.08 -15.29 -4.59
N PHE A 110 -5.12 -14.60 -5.23
CA PHE A 110 -4.80 -13.19 -4.92
C PHE A 110 -6.01 -12.23 -4.95
N ARG A 111 -7.09 -12.56 -5.67
CA ARG A 111 -8.30 -11.73 -5.75
C ARG A 111 -9.18 -11.79 -4.50
N GLU A 112 -9.00 -12.79 -3.65
CA GLU A 112 -9.77 -12.99 -2.42
C GLU A 112 -9.22 -12.16 -1.24
N HIS A 113 -8.03 -11.60 -1.43
CA HIS A 113 -7.28 -10.80 -0.47
C HIS A 113 -7.52 -9.28 -0.67
#